data_AF-A0A1R3UVM6-F1
#
_entry.id   AF-A0A1R3UVM6-F1
#
_cell.length_a   1.000
_cell.length_b   1.000
_cell.length_c   1.000
_cell.angle_alpha   90.00
_cell.angle_beta   90.00
_cell.angle_gamma   90.00
#
_symmetry.space_group_name_H-M   'P 1'
#
loop_
_entity.id
_entity.type
_entity.pdbx_description
1 polymer ?
#
loop_
_entity_poly.entity_id
_entity_poly.type
_entity_poly.pdbx_seq_one_letter_code
_entity_poly.pdbx_strand_id
1 'polypeptide(L)'
;MLVPGYLQSPSYAGAVFRAWWPDASDEEIERLTQLRTQRLSQLPQLRVTAVFPISGITGFDPIVRCEQAAHLLALVETGQVRVHLVPEGTLLLAVTAPLMVFRLRSGETVITSDHVDGNVVYSADRNDRLTSLITGAMAEALPARLSLEALKDLA
;
A
#
# COMPACT_ATOMS: atom_id res chain seq x y z
N MET A 1 -2.25 -8.89 5.25
CA MET A 1 -1.44 -8.10 4.29
C MET A 1 -1.63 -6.63 4.63
N LEU A 2 -0.55 -5.87 4.79
CA LEU A 2 -0.60 -4.46 5.23
C LEU A 2 -0.80 -3.49 4.05
N VAL A 3 -1.02 -2.22 4.35
CA VAL A 3 -0.97 -1.14 3.35
C VAL A 3 0.43 -1.08 2.74
N PRO A 4 0.59 -0.97 1.40
CA PRO A 4 1.90 -0.85 0.79
C PRO A 4 2.71 0.35 1.31
N GLY A 5 4.01 0.17 1.50
CA GLY A 5 4.91 1.09 2.21
C GLY A 5 4.93 2.52 1.65
N TYR A 6 4.78 2.69 0.33
CA TYR A 6 4.70 3.99 -0.31
C TYR A 6 3.43 4.78 0.02
N LEU A 7 2.40 4.11 0.55
CA LEU A 7 1.07 4.66 0.82
C LEU A 7 0.79 4.76 2.32
N GLN A 8 1.78 4.49 3.17
CA GLN A 8 1.64 4.52 4.62
C GLN A 8 1.72 5.96 5.14
N SER A 9 0.87 6.29 6.10
CA SER A 9 0.96 7.53 6.88
C SER A 9 2.09 7.42 7.92
N PRO A 10 2.55 8.54 8.50
CA PRO A 10 3.59 8.52 9.53
C PRO A 10 3.29 7.60 10.71
N SER A 11 2.10 7.67 11.34
CA SER A 11 1.82 6.82 12.50
C SER A 11 1.72 5.34 12.13
N TYR A 12 1.17 5.03 10.95
CA TYR A 12 1.12 3.67 10.44
C TYR A 12 2.51 3.11 10.18
N ALA A 13 3.35 3.84 9.45
CA ALA A 13 4.72 3.43 9.16
C ALA A 13 5.54 3.26 10.45
N GLY A 14 5.37 4.16 11.43
CA GLY A 14 5.98 4.06 12.76
C GLY A 14 5.55 2.80 13.51
N ALA A 15 4.25 2.49 13.52
CA ALA A 15 3.72 1.27 14.12
C ALA A 15 4.28 0.00 13.46
N VAL A 16 4.37 -0.01 12.13
CA VAL A 16 4.98 -1.12 11.37
C VAL A 16 6.46 -1.29 11.73
N PHE A 17 7.24 -0.20 11.76
CA PHE A 17 8.65 -0.28 12.12
C PHE A 17 8.86 -0.73 13.57
N ARG A 18 8.04 -0.24 14.50
CA ARG A 18 8.09 -0.66 15.91
C ARG A 18 7.80 -2.14 16.08
N ALA A 19 6.83 -2.67 15.35
CA ALA A 19 6.52 -4.10 15.36
C ALA A 19 7.65 -4.96 14.77
N TRP A 20 8.35 -4.44 13.75
CA TRP A 20 9.47 -5.12 13.10
C TRP A 20 10.77 -5.06 13.90
N TRP A 21 11.05 -3.93 14.55
CA TRP A 21 12.26 -3.71 15.35
C TRP A 21 11.89 -3.11 16.72
N PRO A 22 11.42 -3.94 17.67
CA PRO A 22 10.93 -3.47 18.97
C PRO A 22 11.97 -2.67 19.77
N ASP A 23 13.24 -3.08 19.69
CA ASP A 23 14.36 -2.52 20.46
C ASP A 23 14.99 -1.26 19.84
N ALA A 24 14.48 -0.78 18.68
CA ALA A 24 14.96 0.45 18.08
C ALA A 24 14.67 1.67 18.98
N SER A 25 15.53 2.69 18.94
CA SER A 25 15.23 3.96 19.62
C SER A 25 14.06 4.69 18.93
N ASP A 26 13.38 5.56 19.67
CA ASP A 26 12.32 6.41 19.09
C ASP A 26 12.84 7.29 17.95
N GLU A 27 14.06 7.80 18.09
CA GLU A 27 14.75 8.58 17.05
C GLU A 27 14.96 7.75 15.77
N GLU A 28 15.35 6.48 15.90
CA GLU A 28 15.56 5.61 14.74
C GLU A 28 14.25 5.27 14.05
N ILE A 29 13.18 5.00 14.81
CA ILE A 29 11.84 4.78 14.25
C ILE A 29 11.33 6.04 13.55
N GLU A 30 11.51 7.22 14.14
CA GLU A 30 11.14 8.48 13.51
C GLU A 30 11.91 8.70 12.19
N ARG A 31 13.23 8.50 12.21
CA ARG A 31 14.07 8.63 11.02
C ARG A 31 13.63 7.69 9.90
N LEU A 32 13.39 6.42 10.20
CA LEU A 32 12.93 5.43 9.23
C LEU A 32 11.52 5.75 8.71
N THR A 33 10.64 6.24 9.58
CA THR A 33 9.28 6.66 9.24
C THR A 33 9.31 7.82 8.24
N GLN A 34 10.10 8.87 8.52
CA GLN A 34 10.26 10.00 7.61
C GLN A 34 10.82 9.55 6.26
N LEU A 35 11.85 8.70 6.25
CA LEU A 35 12.43 8.16 5.01
C LEU A 35 11.46 7.31 4.19
N ARG A 36 10.47 6.64 4.81
CA ARG A 36 9.45 5.87 4.10
C ARG A 36 8.38 6.80 3.52
N THR A 37 7.81 7.68 4.34
CA THR A 37 6.63 8.48 3.96
C THR A 37 6.95 9.60 2.98
N GLN A 38 8.21 10.01 2.84
CA GLN A 38 8.64 11.01 1.86
C GLN A 38 8.88 10.45 0.45
N ARG A 39 8.94 9.12 0.25
CA ARG A 39 9.37 8.55 -1.05
C ARG A 39 8.42 8.84 -2.19
N LEU A 40 7.11 8.80 -1.93
CA LEU A 40 6.11 9.00 -2.98
C LEU A 40 6.09 10.45 -3.47
N SER A 41 6.25 11.42 -2.55
CA SER A 41 6.25 12.86 -2.89
C SER A 41 7.46 13.27 -3.73
N GLN A 42 8.58 12.55 -3.61
CA GLN A 42 9.76 12.71 -4.46
C GLN A 42 9.53 12.22 -5.91
N LEU A 43 8.42 11.52 -6.17
CA LEU A 43 8.12 10.90 -7.45
C LEU A 43 6.75 11.38 -8.01
N PRO A 44 6.53 12.70 -8.23
CA PRO A 44 5.20 13.27 -8.52
C PRO A 44 4.54 12.76 -9.81
N GLN A 45 5.32 12.13 -10.70
CA GLN A 45 4.84 11.60 -11.97
C GLN A 45 4.56 10.09 -11.93
N LEU A 46 4.92 9.41 -10.84
CA LEU A 46 4.68 7.98 -10.67
C LEU A 46 3.18 7.73 -10.53
N ARG A 47 2.62 6.76 -11.25
CA ARG A 47 1.23 6.31 -11.05
C ARG A 47 1.22 4.97 -10.35
N VAL A 48 0.42 4.85 -9.29
CA VAL A 48 0.36 3.67 -8.42
C VAL A 48 -1.05 3.11 -8.41
N THR A 49 -1.19 1.81 -8.68
CA THR A 49 -2.40 1.05 -8.36
C THR A 49 -2.07 0.05 -7.26
N ALA A 50 -2.79 0.15 -6.14
CA ALA A 50 -2.60 -0.69 -4.97
C ALA A 50 -3.86 -1.50 -4.68
N VAL A 51 -3.66 -2.79 -4.39
CA VAL A 51 -4.70 -3.73 -3.99
C VAL A 51 -4.29 -4.37 -2.67
N PHE A 52 -5.10 -4.21 -1.62
CA PHE A 52 -4.81 -4.78 -0.30
C PHE A 52 -6.11 -4.95 0.52
N PRO A 53 -6.14 -5.85 1.52
CA PRO A 53 -7.34 -6.08 2.32
C PRO A 53 -7.62 -4.93 3.28
N ILE A 54 -8.91 -4.68 3.53
CA ILE A 54 -9.36 -3.67 4.50
C ILE A 54 -8.85 -3.95 5.92
N SER A 55 -8.62 -5.22 6.25
CA SER A 55 -7.99 -5.65 7.50
C SER A 55 -6.57 -5.13 7.70
N GLY A 56 -5.88 -4.74 6.62
CA GLY A 56 -4.60 -4.03 6.68
C GLY A 56 -4.71 -2.62 7.30
N ILE A 57 -5.92 -2.08 7.41
CA ILE A 57 -6.21 -0.79 8.07
C ILE A 57 -6.96 -1.04 9.38
N THR A 58 -8.03 -1.84 9.37
CA THR A 58 -8.90 -2.03 10.54
C THR A 58 -8.25 -2.81 11.69
N GLY A 59 -7.14 -3.52 11.43
CA GLY A 59 -6.34 -4.19 12.47
C GLY A 59 -5.48 -3.28 13.34
N PHE A 60 -5.37 -1.99 13.01
CA PHE A 60 -4.65 -1.01 13.82
C PHE A 60 -5.56 -0.34 14.87
N ASP A 61 -4.96 0.31 15.87
CA ASP A 61 -5.72 1.11 16.83
C ASP A 61 -6.46 2.26 16.14
N PRO A 62 -7.52 2.81 16.77
CA PRO A 62 -8.37 3.81 16.12
C PRO A 62 -7.65 5.06 15.62
N ILE A 63 -6.57 5.50 16.28
CA ILE A 63 -5.84 6.72 15.92
C ILE A 63 -5.04 6.47 14.64
N VAL A 64 -4.23 5.39 14.62
CA VAL A 64 -3.43 5.02 13.45
C VAL A 64 -4.35 4.69 12.26
N ARG A 65 -5.45 3.99 12.52
CA ARG A 65 -6.45 3.64 11.51
C ARG A 65 -7.05 4.88 10.84
N CYS A 66 -7.50 5.85 11.63
CA CYS A 66 -8.10 7.11 11.15
C CYS A 66 -7.09 7.91 10.31
N GLU A 67 -5.87 8.10 10.82
CA GLU A 67 -4.82 8.82 10.09
C GLU A 67 -4.49 8.13 8.77
N GLN A 68 -4.33 6.80 8.77
CA GLN A 68 -4.01 6.04 7.56
C GLN A 68 -5.14 6.13 6.53
N ALA A 69 -6.41 6.08 6.95
CA ALA A 69 -7.55 6.22 6.05
C ALA A 69 -7.60 7.63 5.43
N ALA A 70 -7.47 8.68 6.25
CA ALA A 70 -7.42 10.06 5.80
C ALA A 70 -6.23 10.31 4.83
N HIS A 71 -5.07 9.73 5.12
CA HIS A 71 -3.89 9.82 4.28
C HIS A 71 -4.12 9.20 2.90
N LEU A 72 -4.72 8.00 2.83
CA LEU A 72 -5.04 7.35 1.55
C LEU A 72 -6.04 8.16 0.74
N LEU A 73 -7.05 8.75 1.38
CA LEU A 73 -8.01 9.64 0.72
C LEU A 73 -7.29 10.82 0.07
N ALA A 74 -6.41 11.50 0.82
CA ALA A 74 -5.61 12.61 0.31
C ALA A 74 -4.73 12.19 -0.87
N LEU A 75 -4.09 11.01 -0.79
CA LEU A 75 -3.29 10.48 -1.92
C LEU A 75 -4.13 10.20 -3.16
N VAL A 76 -5.35 9.69 -3.01
CA VAL A 76 -6.24 9.43 -4.15
C VAL A 76 -6.72 10.75 -4.79
N GLU A 77 -6.98 11.78 -3.99
CA GLU A 77 -7.37 13.12 -4.49
C GLU A 77 -6.31 13.75 -5.41
N THR A 78 -5.02 13.41 -5.23
CA THR A 78 -3.96 13.86 -6.16
C THR A 78 -4.08 13.27 -7.57
N GLY A 79 -4.88 12.21 -7.75
CA GLY A 79 -4.94 11.41 -8.98
C GLY A 79 -3.71 10.54 -9.24
N GLN A 80 -2.71 10.56 -8.35
CA GLN A 80 -1.49 9.78 -8.45
C GLN A 80 -1.71 8.30 -8.08
N VAL A 81 -2.62 8.06 -7.13
CA VAL A 81 -2.83 6.76 -6.49
C VAL A 81 -4.25 6.27 -6.76
N ARG A 82 -4.38 4.98 -7.05
CA ARG A 82 -5.66 4.26 -7.07
C ARG A 82 -5.61 3.13 -6.05
N VAL A 83 -6.61 3.08 -5.17
CA VAL A 83 -6.75 2.07 -4.12
C VAL A 83 -7.92 1.14 -4.43
N HIS A 84 -7.68 -0.15 -4.29
CA HIS A 84 -8.70 -1.20 -4.32
C HIS A 84 -8.62 -1.99 -3.00
N LEU A 85 -9.68 -1.90 -2.20
CA LEU A 85 -9.77 -2.62 -0.94
C LEU A 85 -10.41 -3.98 -1.14
N VAL A 86 -9.75 -5.01 -0.66
CA VAL A 86 -10.32 -6.36 -0.61
C VAL A 86 -11.21 -6.46 0.64
N PRO A 87 -12.50 -6.80 0.50
CA PRO A 87 -13.43 -6.91 1.63
C PRO A 87 -12.98 -7.93 2.69
N GLU A 88 -13.49 -7.76 3.91
CA GLU A 88 -13.33 -8.74 4.99
C GLU A 88 -13.89 -10.11 4.55
N GLY A 89 -13.21 -11.20 4.91
CA GLY A 89 -13.62 -12.56 4.56
C GLY A 89 -13.25 -13.03 3.15
N THR A 90 -12.72 -12.15 2.28
CA THR A 90 -12.22 -12.53 0.96
C THR A 90 -10.80 -13.11 1.04
N LEU A 91 -10.59 -14.29 0.45
CA LEU A 91 -9.30 -14.98 0.48
C LEU A 91 -8.52 -14.77 -0.82
N LEU A 92 -7.44 -13.99 -0.77
CA LEU A 92 -6.51 -13.85 -1.89
C LEU A 92 -5.42 -14.93 -1.85
N LEU A 93 -5.68 -16.08 -2.48
CA LEU A 93 -4.71 -17.18 -2.52
C LEU A 93 -3.46 -16.89 -3.38
N ALA A 94 -3.60 -16.03 -4.39
CA ALA A 94 -2.54 -15.80 -5.38
C ALA A 94 -1.64 -14.59 -5.05
N VAL A 95 -2.05 -13.71 -4.15
CA VAL A 95 -1.33 -12.47 -3.79
C VAL A 95 -1.21 -12.42 -2.27
N THR A 96 -0.10 -12.94 -1.74
CA THR A 96 0.13 -13.11 -0.30
C THR A 96 0.95 -11.97 0.33
N ALA A 97 1.47 -11.05 -0.49
CA ALA A 97 2.21 -9.87 -0.07
C ALA A 97 1.71 -8.65 -0.84
N PRO A 98 1.81 -7.43 -0.28
CA PRO A 98 1.33 -6.23 -0.96
C PRO A 98 2.01 -6.11 -2.32
N LEU A 99 1.24 -5.98 -3.40
CA LEU A 99 1.74 -5.76 -4.75
C LEU A 99 1.45 -4.32 -5.18
N MET A 100 2.45 -3.69 -5.80
CA MET A 100 2.33 -2.38 -6.40
C MET A 100 2.66 -2.47 -7.88
N VAL A 101 1.76 -1.94 -8.71
CA VAL A 101 2.00 -1.77 -10.14
C VAL A 101 2.33 -0.31 -10.40
N PHE A 102 3.55 -0.09 -10.90
CA PHE A 102 4.03 1.20 -11.34
C PHE A 102 4.03 1.27 -12.86
N ARG A 103 3.56 2.40 -13.38
CA ARG A 103 3.74 2.75 -14.79
C ARG A 103 4.76 3.87 -14.89
N LEU A 104 5.88 3.57 -15.55
CA LEU A 104 6.95 4.53 -15.78
C LEU A 104 6.64 5.45 -16.96
N ARG A 105 7.37 6.57 -17.06
CA ARG A 105 7.29 7.49 -18.21
C ARG A 105 7.64 6.82 -19.54
N SER A 106 8.56 5.85 -19.53
CA SER A 106 8.93 5.05 -20.71
C SER A 106 7.77 4.20 -21.24
N GLY A 107 6.68 4.06 -20.48
CA GLY A 107 5.59 3.12 -20.74
C GLY A 107 5.84 1.75 -20.11
N GLU A 108 7.03 1.51 -19.57
CA GLU A 108 7.36 0.26 -18.90
C GLU A 108 6.52 0.08 -17.63
N THR A 109 6.15 -1.18 -17.39
CA THR A 109 5.46 -1.60 -16.17
C THR A 109 6.49 -2.22 -15.24
N VAL A 110 6.55 -1.72 -14.02
CA VAL A 110 7.36 -2.29 -12.94
C VAL A 110 6.42 -2.79 -11.86
N ILE A 111 6.57 -4.06 -11.48
CA ILE A 111 5.79 -4.66 -10.41
C ILE A 111 6.72 -4.94 -9.25
N THR A 112 6.33 -4.51 -8.06
CA THR A 112 7.07 -4.77 -6.83
C THR A 112 6.18 -5.37 -5.77
N SER A 113 6.80 -6.07 -4.83
CA SER A 113 6.17 -6.50 -3.58
C SER A 113 6.92 -5.95 -2.37
N ASP A 114 6.17 -5.69 -1.30
CA ASP A 114 6.74 -5.40 0.01
C ASP A 114 7.00 -6.70 0.77
N HIS A 115 8.25 -6.89 1.19
CA HIS A 115 8.69 -8.00 2.03
C HIS A 115 9.32 -7.48 3.33
N VAL A 116 9.55 -8.40 4.27
CA VAL A 116 10.11 -8.11 5.60
C VAL A 116 11.48 -7.43 5.53
N ASP A 117 12.27 -7.72 4.49
CA ASP A 117 13.61 -7.15 4.27
C ASP A 117 13.64 -6.13 3.12
N GLY A 118 12.49 -5.52 2.81
CA GLY A 118 12.37 -4.48 1.79
C GLY A 118 11.62 -4.91 0.54
N ASN A 119 11.82 -4.15 -0.54
CA ASN A 119 11.07 -4.33 -1.78
C ASN A 119 11.75 -5.34 -2.70
N VAL A 120 10.96 -6.27 -3.24
CA VAL A 120 11.39 -7.09 -4.36
C VAL A 120 10.84 -6.48 -5.64
N VAL A 121 11.73 -6.14 -6.56
CA VAL A 121 11.37 -5.73 -7.92
C VAL A 121 11.40 -6.97 -8.80
N TYR A 122 10.29 -7.31 -9.43
CA TYR A 122 10.22 -8.47 -10.30
C TYR A 122 10.76 -8.18 -11.71
N SER A 123 11.34 -9.19 -12.34
CA SER A 123 11.86 -9.11 -13.69
C SER A 123 10.72 -8.98 -14.72
N ALA A 124 10.97 -8.23 -15.80
CA ALA A 124 9.95 -7.87 -16.78
C ALA A 124 9.31 -9.07 -17.49
N ASP A 125 10.04 -10.19 -17.65
CA ASP A 125 9.52 -11.45 -18.20
C ASP A 125 8.39 -12.07 -17.35
N ARG A 126 8.22 -11.62 -16.10
CA ARG A 126 7.16 -12.07 -15.20
C ARG A 126 5.93 -11.17 -15.20
N ASN A 127 5.97 -10.03 -15.90
CA ASN A 127 4.94 -9.01 -15.83
C ASN A 127 3.56 -9.53 -16.26
N ASP A 128 3.46 -10.35 -17.31
CA ASP A 128 2.17 -10.86 -17.79
C ASP A 128 1.48 -11.75 -16.75
N ARG A 129 2.25 -12.67 -16.14
CA ARG A 129 1.76 -13.53 -15.06
C ARG A 129 1.33 -12.69 -13.87
N LEU A 130 2.18 -11.78 -13.39
CA LEU A 130 1.90 -10.95 -12.22
C LEU A 130 0.71 -10.01 -12.47
N THR A 131 0.59 -9.44 -13.66
CA THR A 131 -0.56 -8.63 -14.08
C THR A 131 -1.85 -9.44 -14.04
N SER A 132 -1.81 -10.71 -14.46
CA SER A 132 -2.96 -11.61 -14.36
C SER A 132 -3.36 -11.87 -12.90
N LEU A 133 -2.39 -12.07 -12.00
CA LEU A 133 -2.67 -12.26 -10.56
C LEU A 133 -3.28 -11.01 -9.93
N ILE A 134 -2.75 -9.83 -10.26
CA ILE A 134 -3.26 -8.55 -9.77
C ILE A 134 -4.66 -8.28 -10.33
N THR A 135 -4.92 -8.64 -11.58
CA THR A 135 -6.25 -8.54 -12.19
C THR A 135 -7.26 -9.43 -11.46
N GLY A 136 -6.88 -10.67 -11.11
CA GLY A 136 -7.69 -11.55 -10.26
C GLY A 136 -7.95 -10.94 -8.88
N ALA A 137 -6.92 -10.39 -8.23
CA ALA A 137 -7.08 -9.72 -6.93
C ALA A 137 -7.99 -8.49 -7.01
N MET A 138 -7.92 -7.70 -8.10
CA MET A 138 -8.83 -6.58 -8.33
C MET A 138 -10.27 -7.02 -8.56
N ALA A 139 -10.50 -8.19 -9.17
CA ALA A 139 -11.85 -8.72 -9.37
C ALA A 139 -12.54 -9.09 -8.04
N GLU A 140 -11.75 -9.51 -7.06
CA GLU A 140 -12.20 -9.81 -5.69
C GLU A 140 -12.24 -8.56 -4.79
N ALA A 141 -11.67 -7.44 -5.26
CA ALA A 141 -11.63 -6.18 -4.53
C ALA A 141 -12.84 -5.29 -4.83
N LEU A 142 -13.13 -4.37 -3.92
CA LEU A 142 -14.06 -3.29 -4.19
C LEU A 142 -13.59 -2.47 -5.40
N PRO A 143 -14.50 -2.06 -6.29
CA PRO A 143 -14.22 -0.99 -7.25
C PRO A 143 -13.66 0.24 -6.54
N ALA A 144 -12.80 1.00 -7.22
CA ALA A 144 -12.11 2.14 -6.61
C ALA A 144 -13.07 3.12 -5.92
N ARG A 145 -14.26 3.39 -6.49
CA ARG A 145 -15.28 4.25 -5.88
C ARG A 145 -15.77 3.71 -4.52
N LEU A 146 -16.09 2.41 -4.45
CA LEU A 146 -16.55 1.79 -3.20
C LEU A 146 -15.42 1.63 -2.18
N SER A 147 -14.17 1.47 -2.66
CA SER A 147 -12.99 1.52 -1.79
C SER A 147 -12.86 2.89 -1.11
N LEU A 148 -13.16 3.99 -1.83
CA LEU A 148 -13.15 5.33 -1.24
C LEU A 148 -14.26 5.54 -0.23
N GLU A 149 -15.44 4.99 -0.46
CA GLU A 149 -16.54 5.03 0.51
C GLU A 149 -16.14 4.29 1.80
N ALA A 150 -15.60 3.08 1.67
CA ALA A 150 -15.10 2.32 2.82
C ALA A 150 -13.97 3.05 3.57
N LEU A 151 -13.07 3.76 2.87
CA LEU A 151 -12.03 4.57 3.54
C LEU A 151 -12.63 5.77 4.31
N LYS A 152 -13.68 6.41 3.78
CA LYS A 152 -14.35 7.53 4.46
C LYS A 152 -15.04 7.10 5.75
N ASP A 153 -15.54 5.87 5.81
CA ASP A 153 -16.14 5.33 7.04
C ASP A 153 -15.11 5.04 8.14
N LEU A 154 -13.81 5.00 7.79
CA LEU A 154 -12.70 4.72 8.70
C LEU A 154 -11.94 5.97 9.16
N ALA A 155 -12.06 7.08 8.42
CA ALA A 155 -11.43 8.37 8.70
C ALA A 155 -12.29 9.22 9.63
#